data_AF-A0A959T5G5-F1
#
_entry.id   AF-A0A959T5G5-F1
#
_cell.length_a   1.000
_cell.length_b   1.000
_cell.length_c   1.000
_cell.angle_alpha   90.00
_cell.angle_beta   90.00
_cell.angle_gamma   90.00
#
_symmetry.space_group_name_H-M   'P 1'
#
loop_
_entity.id
_entity.type
_entity.pdbx_description
1 polymer ?
#
loop_
_entity_poly.entity_id
_entity_poly.type
_entity_poly.pdbx_seq_one_letter_code
_entity_poly.pdbx_strand_id
1 'polypeptide(L)'
;AQVAPVGEAWRHALQDTTLVLHTADNSHPNVAGTYLAACTFHTALWDESPVGLGYDPGLPVAQRAALQASADAVVFDPDAEWGLELDRPVAGFSYVVNGGTVEVTDTSLAPATSTYTWDFGDGGTANGPTATHTYAGTGTYTVSLVVSACGRMDTVMQEVAITTLGLAEREGLSEMLPAVVITDVLPVEAQEAVRAELL
;
A
#
# COMPACT_ATOMS: atom_id res chain seq x y z
N ALA A 1 11.30 19.00 18.47
CA ALA A 1 11.91 19.15 17.13
C ALA A 1 12.01 17.75 16.55
N GLN A 2 11.54 17.52 15.33
CA GLN A 2 11.83 16.27 14.62
C GLN A 2 13.34 16.25 14.35
N VAL A 3 14.03 15.26 14.90
CA VAL A 3 15.46 15.04 14.63
C VAL A 3 15.54 14.17 13.39
N ALA A 4 16.48 14.39 12.49
CA ALA A 4 16.66 13.50 11.34
C ALA A 4 17.06 12.08 11.82
N PRO A 5 16.77 11.01 11.06
CA PRO A 5 17.11 9.63 11.42
C PRO A 5 18.58 9.47 11.85
N VAL A 6 19.50 10.15 11.16
CA VAL A 6 20.94 10.14 11.50
C VAL A 6 21.20 10.68 12.92
N GLY A 7 20.53 11.76 13.32
CA GLY A 7 20.69 12.33 14.65
C GLY A 7 20.10 11.45 15.75
N GLU A 8 19.02 10.72 15.47
CA GLU A 8 18.47 9.70 16.37
C GLU A 8 19.40 8.49 16.45
N ALA A 9 19.92 7.99 15.34
CA ALA A 9 20.89 6.89 15.31
C ALA A 9 22.13 7.21 16.14
N TRP A 10 22.63 8.44 16.05
CA TRP A 10 23.71 8.93 16.89
C TRP A 10 23.35 8.93 18.38
N ARG A 11 22.16 9.41 18.73
CA ARG A 11 21.68 9.41 20.13
C ARG A 11 21.53 8.00 20.66
N HIS A 12 20.98 7.09 19.87
CA HIS A 12 20.80 5.68 20.19
C HIS A 12 22.16 5.00 20.44
N ALA A 13 23.11 5.17 19.51
CA ALA A 13 24.44 4.57 19.61
C ALA A 13 25.25 5.10 20.81
N LEU A 14 25.06 6.36 21.20
CA LEU A 14 25.73 6.96 22.37
C LEU A 14 25.18 6.47 23.72
N GLN A 15 24.11 5.66 23.73
CA GLN A 15 23.73 4.92 24.94
C GLN A 15 24.82 3.90 25.33
N ASP A 16 25.59 3.40 24.35
CA ASP A 16 26.84 2.69 24.60
C ASP A 16 27.97 3.68 24.88
N THR A 17 28.28 3.86 26.16
CA THR A 17 29.34 4.79 26.62
C THR A 17 30.75 4.42 26.16
N THR A 18 30.96 3.23 25.59
CA THR A 18 32.27 2.82 25.05
C THR A 18 32.52 3.34 23.64
N LEU A 19 31.47 3.85 22.98
CA LEU A 19 31.50 4.27 21.60
C LEU A 19 31.81 5.76 21.49
N VAL A 20 32.88 6.11 20.77
CA VAL A 20 33.21 7.50 20.43
C VAL A 20 32.88 7.73 18.96
N LEU A 21 31.96 8.66 18.67
CA LEU A 21 31.48 8.95 17.31
C LEU A 21 32.04 10.23 16.69
N HIS A 22 32.69 11.07 17.48
CA HIS A 22 33.24 12.35 17.03
C HIS A 22 34.76 12.39 17.13
N THR A 23 35.36 13.35 16.44
CA THR A 23 36.78 13.68 16.58
C THR A 23 37.03 14.40 17.93
N ALA A 24 38.29 14.71 18.22
CA ALA A 24 38.68 15.38 19.48
C ALA A 24 38.08 16.79 19.65
N ASP A 25 37.52 17.39 18.60
CA ASP A 25 36.87 18.70 18.68
C ASP A 25 35.41 18.64 19.16
N ASN A 26 34.89 17.44 19.45
CA ASN A 26 33.50 17.19 19.87
C ASN A 26 32.42 17.66 18.87
N SER A 27 32.78 17.91 17.61
CA SER A 27 31.88 18.47 16.60
C SER A 27 31.86 17.67 15.31
N HIS A 28 33.00 17.20 14.82
CA HIS A 28 33.05 16.47 13.55
C HIS A 28 32.90 14.97 13.78
N PRO A 29 32.19 14.26 12.90
CA PRO A 29 32.16 12.81 12.95
C PRO A 29 33.55 12.22 12.72
N ASN A 30 33.94 11.26 13.54
CA ASN A 30 35.08 10.40 13.24
C ASN A 30 34.64 9.26 12.29
N VAL A 31 35.50 8.28 12.06
CA VAL A 31 35.19 7.14 11.18
C VAL A 31 33.95 6.37 11.63
N ALA A 32 33.76 6.14 12.94
CA ALA A 32 32.58 5.45 13.47
C ALA A 32 31.30 6.29 13.32
N GLY A 33 31.34 7.58 13.64
CA GLY A 33 30.19 8.48 13.45
C GLY A 33 29.80 8.63 11.98
N THR A 34 30.80 8.72 11.09
CA THR A 34 30.58 8.78 9.64
C THR A 34 29.98 7.48 9.12
N TYR A 35 30.49 6.34 9.60
CA TYR A 35 29.97 5.02 9.23
C TYR A 35 28.52 4.84 9.69
N LEU A 36 28.18 5.24 10.92
CA LEU A 36 26.81 5.21 11.42
C LEU A 36 25.85 6.05 10.57
N ALA A 37 26.27 7.26 10.21
CA ALA A 37 25.48 8.13 9.33
C ALA A 37 25.27 7.48 7.96
N ALA A 38 26.33 6.88 7.38
CA ALA A 38 26.23 6.18 6.11
C ALA A 38 25.28 4.97 6.16
N CYS A 39 25.36 4.14 7.21
CA CYS A 39 24.42 3.04 7.43
C CYS A 39 22.98 3.57 7.53
N THR A 40 22.76 4.63 8.30
CA THR A 40 21.42 5.22 8.49
C THR A 40 20.85 5.74 7.16
N PHE A 41 21.66 6.44 6.36
CA PHE A 41 21.24 6.88 5.03
C PHE A 41 20.95 5.71 4.10
N HIS A 42 21.77 4.66 4.15
CA HIS A 42 21.55 3.46 3.34
C HIS A 42 20.19 2.84 3.66
N THR A 43 19.94 2.59 4.95
CA THR A 43 18.69 1.99 5.41
C THR A 43 17.49 2.84 5.06
N ALA A 44 17.58 4.16 5.26
CA ALA A 44 16.50 5.08 4.92
C ALA A 44 16.23 5.16 3.41
N LEU A 45 17.28 5.13 2.58
CA LEU A 45 17.14 5.30 1.14
C LEU A 45 16.64 4.02 0.46
N TRP A 46 17.21 2.88 0.80
CA TRP A 46 16.95 1.61 0.13
C TRP A 46 15.92 0.74 0.84
N ASP A 47 15.48 1.11 2.04
CA ASP A 47 14.63 0.26 2.88
C ASP A 47 15.25 -1.12 3.13
N GLU A 48 16.56 -1.13 3.35
CA GLU A 48 17.35 -2.35 3.52
C GLU A 48 18.14 -2.29 4.82
N SER A 49 18.11 -3.40 5.56
CA SER A 49 18.91 -3.54 6.78
C SER A 49 20.39 -3.38 6.46
N PRO A 50 21.13 -2.53 7.20
CA PRO A 50 22.57 -2.38 7.02
C PRO A 50 23.34 -3.51 7.74
N VAL A 51 22.66 -4.39 8.46
CA VAL A 51 23.26 -5.47 9.25
C VAL A 51 23.88 -6.52 8.32
N GLY A 52 25.18 -6.79 8.52
CA GLY A 52 25.91 -7.77 7.71
C GLY A 52 26.51 -7.21 6.42
N LEU A 53 26.37 -5.91 6.14
CA LEU A 53 27.06 -5.27 5.02
C LEU A 53 28.59 -5.44 5.16
N GLY A 54 29.23 -5.89 4.07
CA GLY A 54 30.64 -6.29 4.06
C GLY A 54 31.66 -5.14 3.99
N TYR A 55 31.21 -3.88 3.87
CA TYR A 55 32.11 -2.74 3.81
C TYR A 55 32.89 -2.57 5.12
N ASP A 56 34.21 -2.40 5.02
CA ASP A 56 35.11 -2.22 6.15
C ASP A 56 35.76 -0.82 6.14
N PRO A 57 35.30 0.11 7.00
CA PRO A 57 35.93 1.41 7.20
C PRO A 57 37.23 1.36 8.04
N GLY A 58 37.75 0.17 8.37
CA GLY A 58 38.88 -0.01 9.29
C GLY A 58 38.47 -0.04 10.76
N LEU A 59 37.23 -0.44 11.05
CA LEU A 59 36.68 -0.54 12.41
C LEU A 59 36.63 -2.00 12.88
N PRO A 60 36.79 -2.27 14.19
CA PRO A 60 36.58 -3.59 14.77
C PRO A 60 35.22 -4.18 14.36
N VAL A 61 35.18 -5.47 14.07
CA VAL A 61 33.95 -6.17 13.61
C VAL A 61 32.78 -5.96 14.58
N ALA A 62 33.03 -6.08 15.89
CA ALA A 62 32.00 -5.87 16.90
C ALA A 62 31.45 -4.44 16.89
N GLN A 63 32.32 -3.44 16.70
CA GLN A 63 31.91 -2.05 16.61
C GLN A 63 31.08 -1.80 15.34
N ARG A 64 31.47 -2.36 14.19
CA ARG A 64 30.68 -2.26 12.96
C ARG A 64 29.30 -2.87 13.11
N ALA A 65 29.21 -4.07 13.69
CA ALA A 65 27.94 -4.73 13.93
C ALA A 65 27.02 -3.91 14.83
N ALA A 66 27.55 -3.29 15.90
CA ALA A 66 26.78 -2.43 16.79
C ALA A 66 26.27 -1.14 16.09
N LEU A 67 27.08 -0.54 15.23
CA LEU A 67 26.71 0.64 14.44
C LEU A 67 25.64 0.31 13.39
N GLN A 68 25.78 -0.82 12.69
CA GLN A 68 24.76 -1.31 11.76
C GLN A 68 23.44 -1.58 12.49
N ALA A 69 23.48 -2.29 13.61
CA ALA A 69 22.29 -2.57 14.42
C ALA A 69 21.62 -1.30 14.96
N SER A 70 22.39 -0.26 15.30
CA SER A 70 21.84 1.03 15.75
C SER A 70 21.12 1.77 14.61
N ALA A 71 21.68 1.76 13.40
CA ALA A 71 21.00 2.35 12.23
C ALA A 71 19.71 1.58 11.89
N ASP A 72 19.76 0.25 11.92
CA ASP A 72 18.63 -0.64 11.67
C ASP A 72 17.47 -0.37 12.65
N ALA A 73 17.78 -0.42 13.96
CA ALA A 73 16.79 -0.25 15.02
C ALA A 73 16.10 1.12 14.97
N VAL A 74 16.80 2.17 14.56
CA VAL A 74 16.25 3.53 14.51
C VAL A 74 15.42 3.77 13.25
N VAL A 75 15.88 3.31 12.10
CA VAL A 75 15.15 3.56 10.84
C VAL A 75 13.89 2.70 10.75
N PHE A 76 13.93 1.47 11.25
CA PHE A 76 12.79 0.54 11.26
C PHE A 76 12.01 0.53 12.59
N ASP A 77 12.21 1.53 13.45
CA ASP A 77 11.37 1.71 14.64
C ASP A 77 9.91 1.92 14.20
N PRO A 78 8.96 1.04 14.58
CA PRO A 78 7.57 1.16 14.17
C PRO A 78 6.88 2.42 14.72
N ASP A 79 7.39 3.01 15.79
CA ASP A 79 6.86 4.24 16.39
C ASP A 79 7.49 5.50 15.76
N ALA A 80 8.47 5.34 14.86
CA ALA A 80 9.18 6.46 14.26
C ALA A 80 8.50 6.97 12.98
N GLU A 81 7.95 8.17 13.06
CA GLU A 81 7.38 8.87 11.90
C GLU A 81 8.46 9.69 11.17
N TRP A 82 9.35 9.01 10.45
CA TRP A 82 10.41 9.69 9.68
C TRP A 82 9.91 10.38 8.41
N GLY A 83 8.71 10.04 7.93
CA GLY A 83 8.19 10.53 6.65
C GLY A 83 8.99 10.07 5.43
N LEU A 84 9.79 8.99 5.58
CA LEU A 84 10.58 8.40 4.49
C LEU A 84 9.72 7.62 3.48
N GLU A 85 8.47 7.32 3.84
CA GLU A 85 7.54 6.52 3.04
C GLU A 85 7.05 7.23 1.78
N LEU A 86 7.24 8.56 1.66
CA LEU A 86 6.80 9.29 0.48
C LEU A 86 7.42 8.77 -0.82
N ASP A 87 8.58 8.13 -0.78
CA ASP A 87 9.24 7.58 -1.96
C ASP A 87 8.93 6.10 -2.23
N ARG A 88 8.07 5.45 -1.42
CA ARG A 88 7.61 4.08 -1.66
C ARG A 88 6.18 4.12 -2.21
N PRO A 89 5.98 3.79 -3.50
CA PRO A 89 4.62 3.69 -4.01
C PRO A 89 3.91 2.53 -3.32
N VAL A 90 2.69 2.76 -2.84
CA VAL A 90 1.74 1.71 -2.44
C VAL A 90 0.63 1.71 -3.48
N ALA A 91 0.63 0.70 -4.34
CA ALA A 91 -0.26 0.60 -5.47
C ALA A 91 -1.70 0.32 -5.02
N GLY A 92 -2.64 1.08 -5.57
CA GLY A 92 -4.06 0.95 -5.29
C GLY A 92 -4.87 1.47 -6.47
N PHE A 93 -6.02 0.84 -6.73
CA PHE A 93 -6.97 1.39 -7.69
C PHE A 93 -8.41 1.05 -7.35
N SER A 94 -9.30 1.83 -7.97
CA SER A 94 -10.73 1.57 -8.07
C SER A 94 -11.13 1.39 -9.52
N TYR A 95 -12.27 0.75 -9.76
CA TYR A 95 -12.79 0.53 -11.10
C TYR A 95 -14.31 0.63 -11.16
N VAL A 96 -14.82 0.94 -12.36
CA VAL A 96 -16.24 0.91 -12.70
C VAL A 96 -16.40 0.10 -13.98
N VAL A 97 -17.37 -0.83 -13.99
CA VAL A 97 -17.71 -1.62 -15.19
C VAL A 97 -19.01 -1.11 -15.78
N ASN A 98 -18.98 -0.78 -17.07
CA ASN A 98 -20.13 -0.35 -17.86
C ASN A 98 -20.27 -1.27 -19.08
N GLY A 99 -21.04 -2.36 -18.92
CA GLY A 99 -21.14 -3.42 -19.93
C GLY A 99 -19.78 -4.08 -20.18
N GLY A 100 -19.32 -4.04 -21.44
CA GLY A 100 -18.03 -4.62 -21.84
C GLY A 100 -16.80 -3.76 -21.52
N THR A 101 -16.99 -2.57 -20.94
CA THR A 101 -15.92 -1.60 -20.72
C THR A 101 -15.63 -1.41 -19.23
N VAL A 102 -14.35 -1.45 -18.86
CA VAL A 102 -13.87 -1.05 -17.53
C VAL A 102 -13.22 0.32 -17.60
N GLU A 103 -13.54 1.17 -16.64
CA GLU A 103 -12.83 2.40 -16.33
C GLU A 103 -12.07 2.20 -15.02
N VAL A 104 -10.77 2.46 -15.02
CA VAL A 104 -9.89 2.30 -13.86
C VAL A 104 -9.33 3.64 -13.45
N THR A 105 -9.23 3.86 -12.14
CA THR A 105 -8.70 5.09 -11.54
C THR A 105 -7.72 4.72 -10.44
N ASP A 106 -6.50 5.26 -10.54
CA ASP A 106 -5.46 5.18 -9.53
C ASP A 106 -5.92 5.77 -8.20
N THR A 107 -5.63 5.03 -7.13
CA THR A 107 -5.82 5.46 -5.73
C THR A 107 -4.55 5.19 -4.91
N SER A 108 -3.41 5.07 -5.58
CA SER A 108 -2.14 4.72 -4.95
C SER A 108 -1.64 5.82 -4.02
N LEU A 109 -0.94 5.42 -2.96
CA LEU A 109 -0.14 6.34 -2.16
C LEU A 109 1.26 6.39 -2.76
N ALA A 110 1.54 7.42 -3.56
CA ALA A 110 2.82 7.56 -4.26
C ALA A 110 3.17 9.04 -4.54
N PRO A 111 4.44 9.38 -4.83
CA PRO A 111 4.83 10.72 -5.28
C PRO A 111 4.04 11.22 -6.49
N ALA A 112 3.90 12.54 -6.61
CA ALA A 112 3.28 13.17 -7.79
C ALA A 112 4.04 12.89 -9.11
N THR A 113 5.31 12.50 -9.03
CA THR A 113 6.16 12.17 -10.20
C THR A 113 6.11 10.69 -10.59
N SER A 114 5.16 9.92 -10.04
CA SER A 114 5.04 8.48 -10.31
C SER A 114 4.55 8.19 -11.72
N THR A 115 4.90 7.01 -12.23
CA THR A 115 4.35 6.48 -13.48
C THR A 115 3.44 5.29 -13.22
N TYR A 116 2.45 5.11 -14.08
CA TYR A 116 1.37 4.13 -13.93
C TYR A 116 1.27 3.29 -15.20
N THR A 117 1.25 1.98 -15.03
CA THR A 117 1.08 1.01 -16.13
C THR A 117 0.00 0.01 -15.77
N TRP A 118 -1.01 -0.09 -16.64
CA TRP A 118 -2.13 -1.00 -16.51
C TRP A 118 -1.95 -2.21 -17.43
N ASP A 119 -2.30 -3.40 -16.93
CA ASP A 119 -2.54 -4.60 -17.71
C ASP A 119 -3.95 -5.08 -17.41
N PHE A 120 -4.76 -5.27 -18.45
CA PHE A 120 -6.17 -5.63 -18.31
C PHE A 120 -6.40 -7.16 -18.29
N GLY A 121 -5.36 -7.98 -18.39
CA GLY A 121 -5.45 -9.44 -18.29
C GLY A 121 -5.94 -10.15 -19.56
N ASP A 122 -6.22 -9.40 -20.63
CA ASP A 122 -6.55 -9.92 -21.97
C ASP A 122 -5.50 -9.55 -23.03
N GLY A 123 -4.36 -8.99 -22.60
CA GLY A 123 -3.30 -8.46 -23.45
C GLY A 123 -3.42 -6.97 -23.76
N GLY A 124 -4.50 -6.30 -23.34
CA GLY A 124 -4.60 -4.85 -23.37
C GLY A 124 -3.74 -4.19 -22.28
N THR A 125 -3.11 -3.06 -22.60
CA THR A 125 -2.32 -2.26 -21.66
C THR A 125 -2.61 -0.78 -21.81
N ALA A 126 -2.45 0.00 -20.74
CA ALA A 126 -2.54 1.46 -20.78
C ALA A 126 -1.54 2.13 -19.84
N ASN A 127 -1.37 3.44 -19.98
CA ASN A 127 -0.53 4.26 -19.10
C ASN A 127 -1.30 5.48 -18.60
N GLY A 128 -0.88 5.99 -17.44
CA GLY A 128 -1.48 7.16 -16.79
C GLY A 128 -2.35 6.80 -15.59
N PRO A 129 -2.73 7.79 -14.77
CA PRO A 129 -3.45 7.56 -13.52
C PRO A 129 -4.89 7.07 -13.74
N THR A 130 -5.46 7.26 -14.93
CA THR A 130 -6.75 6.71 -15.32
C THR A 130 -6.65 6.05 -16.68
N ALA A 131 -7.45 5.01 -16.90
CA ALA A 131 -7.53 4.34 -18.18
C ALA A 131 -8.92 3.72 -18.41
N THR A 132 -9.22 3.40 -19.66
CA THR A 132 -10.46 2.72 -20.06
C THR A 132 -10.11 1.60 -21.02
N HIS A 133 -10.72 0.42 -20.84
CA HIS A 133 -10.50 -0.74 -21.70
C HIS A 133 -11.80 -1.48 -21.98
N THR A 134 -11.96 -1.97 -23.21
CA THR A 134 -13.16 -2.69 -23.64
C THR A 134 -12.80 -4.11 -24.02
N TYR A 135 -13.41 -5.08 -23.34
CA TYR A 135 -13.17 -6.49 -23.55
C TYR A 135 -14.02 -7.03 -24.69
N ALA A 136 -13.45 -7.97 -25.45
CA ALA A 136 -14.16 -8.65 -26.54
C ALA A 136 -15.17 -9.69 -26.05
N GLY A 137 -15.02 -10.19 -24.81
CA GLY A 137 -15.85 -11.23 -24.22
C GLY A 137 -16.24 -10.94 -22.79
N THR A 138 -17.25 -11.65 -22.32
CA THR A 138 -17.56 -11.72 -20.88
C THR A 138 -16.62 -12.67 -20.19
N GLY A 139 -16.40 -12.44 -18.90
CA GLY A 139 -15.50 -13.26 -18.09
C GLY A 139 -14.92 -12.45 -16.93
N THR A 140 -14.14 -13.14 -16.11
CA THR A 140 -13.35 -12.49 -15.06
C THR A 140 -11.94 -12.27 -15.58
N TYR A 141 -11.46 -11.03 -15.51
CA TYR A 141 -10.14 -10.64 -15.94
C TYR A 141 -9.34 -10.12 -14.74
N THR A 142 -8.08 -10.52 -14.64
CA THR A 142 -7.16 -10.01 -13.61
C THR A 142 -6.55 -8.70 -14.10
N VAL A 143 -7.06 -7.57 -13.60
CA VAL A 143 -6.53 -6.25 -13.91
C VAL A 143 -5.40 -5.94 -12.92
N SER A 144 -4.27 -5.48 -13.44
CA SER A 144 -3.13 -5.07 -12.62
C SER A 144 -2.73 -3.62 -12.89
N LEU A 145 -2.28 -2.95 -11.83
CA LEU A 145 -1.65 -1.63 -11.87
C LEU A 145 -0.24 -1.76 -11.30
N VAL A 146 0.75 -1.35 -12.08
CA VAL A 146 2.13 -1.14 -11.64
C VAL A 146 2.36 0.36 -11.46
N VAL A 147 2.72 0.77 -10.25
CA VAL A 147 3.12 2.15 -9.93
C VAL A 147 4.62 2.19 -9.71
N SER A 148 5.31 3.08 -10.42
CA SER A 148 6.76 3.26 -10.28
C SER A 148 7.10 4.67 -9.80
N ALA A 149 7.92 4.77 -8.77
CA ALA A 149 8.38 6.04 -8.22
C ALA A 149 9.81 5.91 -7.70
N CYS A 150 10.69 6.85 -8.06
CA CYS A 150 12.06 6.93 -7.52
C CYS A 150 12.86 5.60 -7.61
N GLY A 151 12.66 4.82 -8.67
CA GLY A 151 13.33 3.52 -8.87
C GLY A 151 12.72 2.35 -8.09
N ARG A 152 11.65 2.59 -7.32
CA ARG A 152 10.82 1.57 -6.68
C ARG A 152 9.55 1.33 -7.48
N MET A 153 8.98 0.15 -7.31
CA MET A 153 7.71 -0.24 -7.91
C MET A 153 6.85 -0.98 -6.90
N ASP A 154 5.54 -0.81 -7.01
CA ASP A 154 4.56 -1.66 -6.35
C ASP A 154 3.47 -2.07 -7.35
N THR A 155 2.82 -3.20 -7.08
CA THR A 155 1.82 -3.78 -7.97
C THR A 155 0.61 -4.23 -7.19
N VAL A 156 -0.57 -3.84 -7.66
CA VAL A 156 -1.85 -4.34 -7.16
C VAL A 156 -2.60 -5.04 -8.28
N MET A 157 -3.31 -6.12 -7.93
CA MET A 157 -4.15 -6.88 -8.83
C MET A 157 -5.56 -7.03 -8.26
N GLN A 158 -6.58 -6.89 -9.10
CA GLN A 158 -7.97 -7.18 -8.73
C GLN A 158 -8.66 -7.98 -9.84
N GLU A 159 -9.52 -8.91 -9.45
CA GLU A 159 -10.41 -9.60 -10.38
C GLU A 159 -11.59 -8.69 -10.75
N VAL A 160 -11.77 -8.44 -12.04
CA VAL A 160 -12.87 -7.64 -12.59
C VAL A 160 -13.78 -8.54 -13.42
N ALA A 161 -15.03 -8.68 -12.99
CA ALA A 161 -16.04 -9.42 -13.73
C ALA A 161 -16.67 -8.53 -14.81
N ILE A 162 -16.45 -8.89 -16.07
CA ILE A 162 -17.03 -8.24 -17.23
C ILE A 162 -18.27 -9.03 -17.66
N THR A 163 -19.41 -8.34 -17.62
CA THR A 163 -20.69 -8.91 -18.00
C THR A 163 -21.30 -8.07 -19.12
N THR A 164 -21.98 -8.72 -20.05
CA THR A 164 -22.76 -8.05 -21.11
C THR A 164 -24.09 -7.56 -20.56
N LEU A 165 -24.14 -7.09 -19.31
CA LEU A 165 -25.29 -6.35 -18.78
C LEU A 165 -25.37 -5.01 -19.53
N GLY A 166 -25.72 -5.07 -20.81
CA GLY A 166 -26.40 -3.98 -21.47
C GLY A 166 -27.71 -3.75 -20.72
N LEU A 167 -28.23 -2.53 -20.83
CA LEU A 167 -29.49 -2.06 -20.23
C LEU A 167 -30.74 -2.94 -20.47
N ALA A 168 -30.63 -4.11 -21.10
CA ALA A 168 -31.71 -5.06 -21.34
C ALA A 168 -32.02 -6.00 -20.15
N GLU A 169 -31.07 -6.32 -19.26
CA GLU A 169 -31.32 -7.37 -18.25
C GLU A 169 -31.98 -6.90 -16.96
N ARG A 170 -32.16 -5.57 -16.78
CA ARG A 170 -32.97 -5.05 -15.66
C ARG A 170 -34.48 -5.25 -15.86
N GLU A 171 -34.91 -5.64 -17.06
CA GLU A 171 -36.29 -6.04 -17.38
C GLU A 171 -36.50 -7.57 -17.27
N GLY A 172 -35.43 -8.38 -17.35
CA GLY A 172 -35.51 -9.85 -17.41
C GLY A 172 -35.49 -10.57 -16.06
N LEU A 173 -34.97 -9.93 -15.00
CA LEU A 173 -34.96 -10.53 -13.65
C LEU A 173 -36.32 -10.49 -12.94
N SER A 174 -37.32 -9.82 -13.52
CA SER A 174 -38.71 -9.85 -13.04
C SER A 174 -39.49 -11.11 -13.48
N GLU A 175 -39.02 -11.85 -14.49
CA GLU A 175 -39.76 -13.00 -15.05
C GLU A 175 -39.17 -14.38 -14.68
N MET A 176 -37.99 -14.43 -14.04
CA MET A 176 -37.33 -15.69 -13.67
C MET A 176 -37.51 -16.12 -12.20
N LEU A 177 -38.21 -15.34 -11.38
CA LEU A 177 -38.67 -15.81 -10.08
C LEU A 177 -40.05 -16.44 -10.27
N PRO A 178 -40.30 -17.71 -9.87
CA PRO A 178 -41.68 -18.18 -9.76
C PRO A 178 -42.39 -17.23 -8.81
N ALA A 179 -43.53 -16.69 -9.22
CA ALA A 179 -44.36 -15.86 -8.37
C ALA A 179 -44.58 -16.59 -7.05
N VAL A 180 -43.91 -16.16 -5.98
CA VAL A 180 -44.33 -16.50 -4.63
C VAL A 180 -45.63 -15.74 -4.44
N VAL A 181 -46.73 -16.41 -4.76
CA VAL A 181 -48.06 -15.98 -4.40
C VAL A 181 -48.09 -15.99 -2.87
N ILE A 182 -47.86 -14.83 -2.26
CA ILE A 182 -48.18 -14.62 -0.84
C ILE A 182 -49.69 -14.51 -0.75
N THR A 183 -50.40 -15.65 -0.84
CA THR A 183 -51.75 -15.76 -0.29
C THR A 183 -51.62 -16.02 1.19
N ASP A 184 -51.32 -14.98 1.95
CA ASP A 184 -51.69 -14.95 3.36
C ASP A 184 -51.99 -13.51 3.77
N VAL A 185 -52.97 -12.91 3.09
CA VAL A 185 -53.75 -11.83 3.70
C VAL A 185 -54.88 -12.54 4.43
N LEU A 186 -54.74 -12.66 5.74
CA LEU A 186 -55.83 -13.12 6.61
C LEU A 186 -57.09 -12.29 6.28
N PRO A 187 -58.27 -12.93 6.17
CA PRO A 187 -59.51 -12.20 5.92
C PRO A 187 -59.72 -11.14 7.00
N VAL A 188 -60.27 -9.97 6.61
CA VAL A 188 -60.41 -8.76 7.44
C VAL A 188 -61.08 -9.05 8.80
N GLU A 189 -61.95 -10.06 8.85
CA GLU A 189 -62.64 -10.54 10.06
C GLU A 189 -61.67 -11.07 11.14
N ALA A 190 -60.52 -11.63 10.75
CA ALA A 190 -59.48 -12.08 11.68
C ALA A 190 -58.60 -10.94 12.22
N GLN A 191 -58.55 -9.79 11.51
CA GLN A 191 -57.77 -8.63 11.97
C GLN A 191 -58.49 -7.81 13.06
N GLU A 192 -59.83 -7.83 13.07
CA GLU A 192 -60.61 -7.16 14.12
C GLU A 192 -60.59 -7.92 15.47
N ALA A 193 -60.46 -9.25 15.44
CA ALA A 193 -60.35 -10.07 16.65
C ALA A 193 -59.06 -9.79 17.45
N VAL A 194 -57.93 -9.56 16.77
CA VAL A 194 -56.64 -9.25 17.43
C VAL A 194 -56.65 -7.84 18.05
N ARG A 195 -57.50 -6.92 17.57
CA ARG A 195 -57.62 -5.56 18.12
C ARG A 195 -58.52 -5.49 19.37
N ALA A 196 -59.30 -6.53 19.67
CA ALA A 196 -60.17 -6.58 20.83
C ALA A 196 -59.53 -7.21 22.09
N GLU A 197 -58.42 -7.94 21.97
CA GLU A 197 -57.69 -8.52 23.11
C GLU A 197 -56.59 -7.61 23.70
N LEU A 198 -56.44 -6.38 23.19
CA LEU A 198 -55.47 -5.38 23.66
C LEU A 198 -56.10 -4.13 24.30
N LEU A 199 -57.35 -4.23 24.78
CA LEU A 199 -58.00 -3.24 25.65
C LEU A 199 -58.32 -3.84 27.02
#